data_AF-A0A0G2IEI9-F1
#
_entry.id   AF-A0A0G2IEI9-F1
#
_cell.length_a   1.000
_cell.length_b   1.000
_cell.length_c   1.000
_cell.angle_alpha   90.00
_cell.angle_beta   90.00
_cell.angle_gamma   90.00
#
_symmetry.space_group_name_H-M   'P 1'
#
loop_
_entity.id
_entity.type
_entity.pdbx_description
1 polymer ?
#
loop_
_entity_poly.entity_id
_entity_poly.type
_entity_poly.pdbx_seq_one_letter_code
_entity_poly.pdbx_strand_id
1 'polypeptide(L)'
;MEGGYRYWWAGYYIHSCPKMRYKIDYHPQYVLDPETLTWDLLDQEALDIFDKKHYVSLSKDRQAVEEGRENDVSNSTGEGSAKSTNVDSDSEMDFIGEDDDGEDISLFHSDMPGIVTVSDLENKFDLDHIRVISDNTDGFFFTSEANIWDRSSIREVGSLKSRIAELAAAIGPDLLSQICLDFRRKRQ
;
A
#
# COMPACT_ATOMS: atom_id res chain seq x y z
N MET A 1 11.13 -26.45 21.21
CA MET A 1 10.13 -25.39 21.47
C MET A 1 9.43 -25.72 22.77
N GLU A 2 9.73 -25.00 23.84
CA GLU A 2 9.02 -25.13 25.11
C GLU A 2 7.65 -24.45 24.98
N GLY A 3 6.57 -25.13 25.42
CA GLY A 3 5.22 -24.55 25.44
C GLY A 3 4.24 -24.98 24.34
N GLY A 4 4.60 -25.94 23.47
CA GLY A 4 3.66 -26.51 22.49
C GLY A 4 3.35 -25.63 21.27
N TYR A 5 4.03 -24.48 21.14
CA TYR A 5 3.96 -23.66 19.92
C TYR A 5 4.54 -24.43 18.73
N ARG A 6 3.79 -24.47 17.63
CA ARG A 6 4.17 -25.18 16.40
C ARG A 6 4.87 -24.30 15.38
N TYR A 7 4.73 -22.98 15.51
CA TYR A 7 5.20 -22.00 14.54
C TYR A 7 5.86 -20.84 15.26
N TRP A 8 6.86 -20.25 14.62
CA TRP A 8 7.53 -19.04 15.06
C TRP A 8 7.44 -17.99 13.95
N TRP A 9 7.06 -16.77 14.32
CA TRP A 9 6.97 -15.65 13.40
C TRP A 9 8.27 -14.85 13.41
N ALA A 10 9.04 -14.92 12.32
CA ALA A 10 10.32 -14.23 12.17
C ALA A 10 10.17 -12.76 11.70
N GLY A 11 8.94 -12.29 11.48
CA GLY A 11 8.63 -10.99 10.90
C GLY A 11 8.53 -11.03 9.37
N TYR A 12 8.40 -9.85 8.76
CA TYR A 12 8.29 -9.71 7.30
C TYR A 12 9.58 -10.12 6.59
N TYR A 13 9.39 -10.71 5.40
CA TYR A 13 10.45 -11.03 4.45
C TYR A 13 10.52 -9.96 3.37
N ILE A 14 11.68 -9.32 3.24
CA ILE A 14 11.96 -8.29 2.22
C ILE A 14 13.26 -8.70 1.53
N HIS A 15 13.17 -9.25 0.33
CA HIS A 15 14.27 -9.98 -0.30
C HIS A 15 15.56 -9.15 -0.43
N SER A 16 15.44 -7.87 -0.78
CA SER A 16 16.56 -6.93 -0.90
C SER A 16 17.26 -6.59 0.43
N CYS A 17 16.63 -6.82 1.58
CA CYS A 17 17.22 -6.47 2.88
C CYS A 17 18.33 -7.47 3.28
N PRO A 18 19.57 -7.01 3.61
CA PRO A 18 20.66 -7.90 4.02
C PRO A 18 20.32 -8.83 5.18
N LYS A 19 19.44 -8.37 6.08
CA LYS A 19 18.96 -9.16 7.22
C LYS A 19 18.19 -10.42 6.84
N MET A 20 17.67 -10.52 5.62
CA MET A 20 16.97 -11.73 5.19
C MET A 20 17.90 -12.90 4.98
N ARG A 21 19.18 -12.68 4.65
CA ARG A 21 20.15 -13.76 4.44
C ARG A 21 20.27 -14.68 5.66
N TYR A 22 20.44 -14.11 6.85
CA TYR A 22 20.51 -14.90 8.08
C TYR A 22 19.16 -15.44 8.53
N LYS A 23 18.03 -14.85 8.09
CA LYS A 23 16.70 -15.37 8.42
C LYS A 23 16.38 -16.60 7.58
N ILE A 24 16.82 -16.67 6.33
CA ILE A 24 16.59 -17.81 5.44
C ILE A 24 17.21 -19.10 5.98
N ASP A 25 18.29 -19.03 6.75
CA ASP A 25 18.99 -20.20 7.31
C ASP A 25 18.11 -21.06 8.27
N TYR A 26 17.01 -20.52 8.78
CA TYR A 26 16.08 -21.26 9.64
C TYR A 26 15.14 -22.13 8.80
N HIS A 27 15.37 -23.44 8.69
CA HIS A 27 14.48 -24.33 7.92
C HIS A 27 13.64 -25.29 8.78
N PRO A 28 12.40 -25.64 8.36
CA PRO A 28 11.68 -25.13 7.18
C PRO A 28 11.07 -23.74 7.42
N GLN A 29 10.98 -22.94 6.35
CA GLN A 29 10.43 -21.59 6.37
C GLN A 29 9.31 -21.42 5.37
N TYR A 30 8.38 -20.53 5.72
CA TYR A 30 7.24 -20.18 4.89
C TYR A 30 7.13 -18.66 4.80
N VAL A 31 6.80 -18.18 3.61
CA VAL A 31 6.53 -16.77 3.32
C VAL A 31 5.04 -16.58 3.06
N LEU A 32 4.47 -15.48 3.55
CA LEU A 32 3.08 -15.14 3.30
C LEU A 32 2.98 -14.36 1.98
N ASP A 33 2.18 -14.87 1.05
CA ASP A 33 1.88 -14.18 -0.20
C ASP A 33 1.09 -12.88 0.08
N PRO A 34 1.54 -11.72 -0.44
CA PRO A 34 0.94 -10.43 -0.12
C PRO A 34 -0.46 -10.23 -0.70
N GLU A 35 -0.84 -10.97 -1.74
CA GLU A 35 -2.12 -10.78 -2.42
C GLU A 35 -3.14 -11.83 -2.01
N THR A 36 -2.71 -13.09 -1.87
CA THR A 36 -3.61 -14.20 -1.56
C THR A 36 -3.64 -14.57 -0.07
N LEU A 37 -2.70 -14.04 0.73
CA LEU A 37 -2.54 -14.35 2.15
C LEU A 37 -2.37 -15.86 2.43
N THR A 38 -1.78 -16.57 1.47
CA THR A 38 -1.45 -17.99 1.58
C THR A 38 0.00 -18.17 1.98
N TRP A 39 0.29 -19.23 2.75
CA TRP A 39 1.64 -19.55 3.19
C TRP A 39 2.31 -20.48 2.18
N ASP A 40 3.41 -20.02 1.59
CA ASP A 40 4.21 -20.76 0.64
C ASP A 40 5.58 -21.12 1.20
N LEU A 41 6.13 -22.25 0.77
CA LEU A 41 7.48 -22.65 1.16
C LEU A 41 8.49 -21.66 0.58
N LEU A 42 9.42 -21.22 1.43
CA LEU A 42 10.55 -20.40 1.00
C LEU A 42 11.71 -21.33 0.57
N ASP A 43 11.58 -21.89 -0.63
CA ASP A 43 12.57 -22.76 -1.25
C ASP A 43 13.44 -22.02 -2.29
N GLN A 44 14.32 -22.76 -2.96
CA GLN A 44 15.21 -22.16 -3.98
C GLN A 44 14.44 -21.59 -5.17
N GLU A 45 13.33 -22.21 -5.57
CA GLU A 45 12.52 -21.71 -6.68
C GLU A 45 11.85 -20.38 -6.33
N ALA A 46 11.31 -20.24 -5.12
CA ALA A 46 10.78 -18.98 -4.63
C ALA A 46 11.86 -17.89 -4.57
N LEU A 47 13.07 -18.22 -4.09
CA LEU A 47 14.21 -17.29 -4.04
C LEU A 47 14.61 -16.81 -5.44
N ASP A 48 14.69 -17.71 -6.43
CA ASP A 48 15.02 -17.36 -7.82
C ASP A 48 13.98 -16.42 -8.47
N ILE A 49 12.73 -16.47 -8.01
CA ILE A 49 11.68 -15.53 -8.44
C ILE A 49 11.88 -14.17 -7.77
N PHE A 50 12.17 -14.15 -6.46
CA PHE A 50 12.43 -12.92 -5.73
C PHE A 50 13.69 -12.17 -6.20
N ASP A 51 14.71 -12.88 -6.70
CA ASP A 51 15.89 -12.27 -7.32
C ASP A 51 15.55 -11.47 -8.59
N LYS A 52 14.46 -11.82 -9.29
CA LYS A 52 14.07 -11.23 -10.58
C LYS A 52 13.03 -10.12 -10.46
N LYS A 53 12.17 -10.17 -9.45
CA LYS A 53 11.00 -9.30 -9.31
C LYS A 53 10.98 -8.68 -7.90
N HIS A 54 10.81 -7.36 -7.84
CA HIS A 54 10.71 -6.65 -6.55
C HIS A 54 9.39 -6.94 -5.80
N TYR A 55 8.29 -7.11 -6.53
CA TYR A 55 6.98 -7.47 -6.00
C TYR A 55 6.51 -8.80 -6.59
N VAL A 56 6.17 -9.76 -5.75
CA VAL A 56 5.88 -11.14 -6.14
C VAL A 56 4.68 -11.68 -5.39
N SER A 57 3.75 -12.29 -6.13
CA SER A 57 2.74 -13.22 -5.60
C SER A 57 2.99 -14.59 -6.19
N LEU A 58 3.50 -15.52 -5.36
CA LEU A 58 3.78 -16.90 -5.76
C LEU A 58 2.50 -17.65 -6.16
N SER A 59 1.39 -17.32 -5.51
CA SER A 59 0.10 -17.93 -5.81
C SER A 59 -0.44 -17.50 -7.17
N LYS A 60 -0.32 -16.23 -7.55
CA LYS A 60 -0.71 -15.78 -8.90
C LYS A 60 0.22 -16.31 -9.97
N ASP A 61 1.53 -16.33 -9.72
CA ASP A 61 2.51 -16.88 -10.67
C ASP A 61 2.21 -18.36 -10.97
N ARG A 62 1.84 -19.17 -9.97
CA ARG A 62 1.39 -20.56 -10.17
C ARG A 62 0.10 -20.66 -11.00
N GLN A 63 -0.91 -19.83 -10.70
CA GLN A 63 -2.17 -19.82 -11.46
C GLN A 63 -1.94 -19.46 -12.93
N ALA A 64 -1.06 -18.49 -13.22
CA ALA A 64 -0.74 -18.11 -14.59
C ALA A 64 -0.09 -19.26 -15.39
N VAL A 65 0.80 -20.02 -14.74
CA VAL A 65 1.45 -21.21 -15.33
C VAL A 65 0.42 -22.31 -15.62
N GLU A 66 -0.51 -22.58 -14.68
CA GLU A 66 -1.58 -23.57 -14.88
C GLU A 66 -2.54 -23.21 -16.01
N GLU A 67 -2.81 -21.92 -16.20
CA GLU A 67 -3.67 -21.40 -17.28
C GLU A 67 -2.97 -21.29 -18.65
N GLY A 68 -1.70 -21.71 -18.76
CA GLY A 68 -0.94 -21.70 -20.01
C GLY A 68 -0.64 -20.29 -20.53
N ARG A 69 -0.68 -19.27 -19.67
CA ARG A 69 -0.23 -17.92 -19.98
C ARG A 69 1.25 -17.83 -19.61
N GLU A 70 2.12 -18.20 -20.55
CA GLU A 70 3.56 -17.95 -20.41
C GLU A 70 3.76 -16.44 -20.15
N ASN A 71 4.42 -16.11 -19.04
CA ASN A 71 4.75 -14.74 -18.67
C ASN A 71 5.68 -14.14 -19.72
N ASP A 72 5.12 -13.33 -20.63
CA ASP A 72 5.86 -12.22 -21.23
C ASP A 72 6.40 -11.37 -20.08
N VAL A 73 7.69 -11.05 -20.10
CA VAL A 73 8.37 -10.18 -19.13
C VAL A 73 7.90 -8.76 -19.38
N SER A 74 6.63 -8.53 -19.10
CA SER A 74 5.96 -7.26 -19.12
C SER A 74 5.72 -6.92 -17.66
N ASN A 75 6.59 -6.05 -17.15
CA ASN A 75 6.36 -5.26 -15.96
C ASN A 75 4.91 -4.76 -16.02
N SER A 76 3.97 -5.39 -15.29
CA SER A 76 2.60 -4.91 -15.18
C SER A 76 2.60 -3.72 -14.22
N THR A 77 3.31 -2.68 -14.65
CA THR A 77 3.09 -1.30 -14.27
C THR A 77 1.67 -0.99 -14.71
N GLY A 78 0.73 -1.04 -13.77
CA GLY A 78 -0.57 -0.40 -13.95
C GLY A 78 -0.32 1.04 -14.39
N GLU A 79 -0.89 1.39 -15.53
CA GLU A 79 -0.58 2.59 -16.30
C GLU A 79 -0.67 3.89 -15.47
N GLY A 80 0.49 4.52 -15.30
CA GLY A 80 0.69 5.87 -14.79
C GLY A 80 2.08 6.35 -15.22
N SER A 81 2.21 6.74 -16.49
CA SER A 81 3.45 7.11 -17.17
C SER A 81 4.33 8.12 -16.41
N ALA A 82 5.53 7.71 -15.99
CA ALA A 82 6.72 8.56 -15.92
C ALA A 82 8.02 7.74 -16.13
N LYS A 83 8.44 7.66 -17.39
CA LYS A 83 9.81 7.51 -17.91
C LYS A 83 10.86 6.83 -16.99
N SER A 84 11.13 5.54 -17.25
CA SER A 84 12.35 4.85 -16.82
C SER A 84 13.60 5.56 -17.32
N THR A 85 14.42 6.04 -16.38
CA THR A 85 15.87 6.12 -16.55
C THR A 85 16.49 5.08 -15.64
N ASN A 86 17.07 4.04 -16.24
CA ASN A 86 17.88 3.05 -15.55
C ASN A 86 19.05 3.76 -14.87
N VAL A 87 19.07 3.74 -13.54
CA VAL A 87 20.28 4.01 -12.76
C VAL A 87 20.30 2.97 -11.66
N ASP A 88 21.16 1.97 -11.83
CA ASP A 88 21.67 1.15 -10.75
C ASP A 88 22.33 2.10 -9.74
N SER A 89 21.62 2.40 -8.66
CA SER A 89 22.21 2.96 -7.46
C SER A 89 21.59 2.26 -6.27
N ASP A 90 22.41 1.34 -5.75
CA ASP A 90 22.39 0.81 -4.40
C ASP A 90 22.25 1.98 -3.42
N SER A 91 21.01 2.38 -3.16
CA SER A 91 20.69 3.40 -2.18
C SER A 91 20.52 2.66 -0.87
N GLU A 92 21.59 2.71 -0.07
CA GLU A 92 21.48 2.51 1.36
C GLU A 92 20.28 3.32 1.85
N MET A 93 19.33 2.64 2.51
CA MET A 93 18.17 3.27 3.13
C MET A 93 18.68 4.09 4.31
N ASP A 94 19.23 5.26 4.00
CA ASP A 94 19.70 6.23 4.94
C ASP A 94 18.44 6.91 5.49
N PHE A 95 18.05 6.50 6.69
CA PHE A 95 16.99 7.14 7.47
C PHE A 95 17.52 8.51 7.92
N ILE A 96 17.61 9.44 6.99
CA ILE A 96 17.99 10.81 7.25
C ILE A 96 16.71 11.52 7.70
N GLY A 97 16.54 11.57 9.02
CA GLY A 97 15.75 12.62 9.64
C GLY A 97 16.52 13.92 9.50
N GLU A 98 16.28 14.64 8.40
CA GLU A 98 16.65 16.04 8.26
C GLU A 98 15.42 16.81 7.78
N ASP A 99 15.26 17.99 8.38
CA ASP A 99 14.18 18.95 8.20
C ASP A 99 14.06 19.41 6.74
N ASP A 100 13.40 18.61 5.91
CA ASP A 100 13.04 18.98 4.54
C ASP A 100 11.76 19.83 4.60
N ASP A 101 11.80 21.00 4.01
CA ASP A 101 10.65 21.85 3.66
C ASP A 101 9.82 21.22 2.54
N GLY A 102 9.63 19.89 2.64
CA GLY A 102 9.15 18.98 1.63
C GLY A 102 7.82 19.44 1.09
N GLU A 103 7.79 19.69 -0.21
CA GLU A 103 6.53 19.83 -0.92
C GLU A 103 5.66 18.62 -0.58
N ASP A 104 4.40 18.88 -0.22
CA ASP A 104 3.41 17.87 0.11
C ASP A 104 3.21 16.93 -1.11
N ILE A 105 4.01 15.88 -1.23
CA ILE A 105 3.89 14.89 -2.31
C ILE A 105 2.58 14.13 -2.07
N SER A 106 1.71 14.13 -3.07
CA SER A 106 0.46 13.38 -3.00
C SER A 106 0.74 11.88 -2.89
N LEU A 107 -0.05 11.17 -2.07
CA LEU A 107 0.08 9.71 -1.92
C LEU A 107 -0.01 8.97 -3.27
N PHE A 108 -0.78 9.50 -4.21
CA PHE A 108 -0.95 8.93 -5.55
C PHE A 108 0.30 9.05 -6.44
N HIS A 109 1.26 9.89 -6.04
CA HIS A 109 2.57 9.98 -6.68
C HIS A 109 3.63 9.15 -5.97
N SER A 110 3.29 8.49 -4.85
CA SER A 110 4.19 7.54 -4.19
C SER A 110 4.15 6.18 -4.87
N ASP A 111 5.28 5.47 -4.86
CA ASP A 111 5.39 4.07 -5.32
C ASP A 111 4.83 3.07 -4.29
N MET A 112 3.82 3.46 -3.50
CA MET A 112 3.26 2.58 -2.47
C MET A 112 2.35 1.52 -3.11
N PRO A 113 2.73 0.23 -3.07
CA PRO A 113 1.90 -0.82 -3.64
C PRO A 113 0.62 -1.00 -2.81
N GLY A 114 -0.46 -1.39 -3.48
CA GLY A 114 -1.72 -1.75 -2.83
C GLY A 114 -2.65 -0.58 -2.51
N ILE A 115 -2.29 0.67 -2.82
CA ILE A 115 -3.24 1.78 -2.74
C ILE A 115 -4.28 1.72 -3.86
N VAL A 116 -5.48 2.21 -3.55
CA VAL A 116 -6.52 2.39 -4.55
C VAL A 116 -6.11 3.51 -5.52
N THR A 117 -6.27 3.27 -6.82
CA THR A 117 -5.93 4.27 -7.85
C THR A 117 -6.91 5.45 -7.83
N VAL A 118 -6.47 6.62 -8.31
CA VAL A 118 -7.32 7.82 -8.42
C VAL A 118 -8.57 7.54 -9.27
N SER A 119 -8.41 6.83 -10.39
CA SER A 119 -9.51 6.50 -11.29
C SER A 119 -10.52 5.57 -10.63
N ASP A 120 -10.07 4.63 -9.79
CA ASP A 120 -10.97 3.76 -9.04
C ASP A 120 -11.72 4.53 -7.95
N LEU A 121 -11.06 5.47 -7.26
CA LEU A 121 -11.70 6.39 -6.31
C LEU A 121 -12.79 7.24 -6.94
N GLU A 122 -12.54 7.79 -8.13
CA GLU A 122 -13.52 8.61 -8.85
C GLU A 122 -14.76 7.82 -9.27
N ASN A 123 -14.61 6.54 -9.63
CA ASN A 123 -15.68 5.78 -10.30
C ASN A 123 -16.37 4.72 -9.43
N LYS A 124 -15.70 4.20 -8.40
CA LYS A 124 -16.15 3.03 -7.64
C LYS A 124 -16.46 3.32 -6.18
N PHE A 125 -15.96 4.43 -5.63
CA PHE A 125 -16.01 4.69 -4.20
C PHE A 125 -16.80 5.95 -3.87
N ASP A 126 -17.65 5.83 -2.85
CA ASP A 126 -18.45 6.95 -2.35
C ASP A 126 -17.63 7.74 -1.32
N LEU A 127 -17.02 8.83 -1.79
CA LEU A 127 -16.32 9.78 -0.94
C LEU A 127 -17.24 10.87 -0.38
N ASP A 128 -18.48 10.95 -0.85
CA ASP A 128 -19.43 12.02 -0.54
C ASP A 128 -20.12 11.80 0.81
N HIS A 129 -20.19 10.54 1.27
CA HIS A 129 -20.87 10.15 2.50
C HIS A 129 -19.92 9.71 3.62
N ILE A 130 -18.75 10.35 3.73
CA ILE A 130 -17.85 10.15 4.86
C ILE A 130 -18.27 11.07 6.00
N ARG A 131 -18.39 10.53 7.22
CA ARG A 131 -18.82 11.32 8.38
C ARG A 131 -17.68 12.19 8.89
N VAL A 132 -17.99 13.45 9.18
CA VAL A 132 -17.05 14.44 9.70
C VAL A 132 -17.63 15.07 10.97
N ILE A 133 -16.80 15.21 12.01
CA ILE A 133 -17.14 15.86 13.27
C ILE A 133 -16.17 17.02 13.48
N SER A 134 -16.70 18.19 13.87
CA SER A 134 -15.92 19.38 14.19
C SER A 134 -16.38 20.00 15.52
N ASP A 135 -15.54 20.86 16.12
CA ASP A 135 -15.86 21.55 17.38
C ASP A 135 -17.10 22.45 17.29
N ASN A 136 -17.38 22.97 16.09
CA ASN A 136 -18.46 23.94 15.86
C ASN A 136 -19.78 23.31 15.40
N THR A 137 -19.87 21.98 15.37
CA THR A 137 -21.06 21.25 14.90
C THR A 137 -21.60 20.36 16.02
N ASP A 138 -22.89 20.47 16.32
CA ASP A 138 -23.60 19.69 17.37
C ASP A 138 -23.80 18.20 17.00
N GLY A 139 -23.20 17.75 15.89
CA GLY A 139 -23.31 16.40 15.36
C GLY A 139 -22.24 16.13 14.30
N PHE A 140 -22.44 15.08 13.51
CA PHE A 140 -21.65 14.84 12.30
C PHE A 140 -22.36 15.43 11.09
N PHE A 141 -21.58 15.78 10.08
CA PHE A 141 -22.04 16.13 8.74
C PHE A 141 -21.33 15.24 7.72
N PHE A 142 -21.87 15.12 6.52
CA PHE A 142 -21.22 14.36 5.45
C PHE A 142 -20.23 15.22 4.68
N THR A 143 -19.21 14.61 4.08
CA THR A 143 -18.22 15.32 3.25
C THR A 143 -18.86 16.15 2.14
N SER A 144 -19.94 15.67 1.52
CA SER A 144 -20.72 16.41 0.52
C SER A 144 -21.41 17.66 1.04
N GLU A 145 -21.66 17.77 2.35
CA GLU A 145 -22.30 18.93 2.96
C GLU A 145 -21.31 20.09 3.17
N ALA A 146 -20.01 19.85 2.99
CA ALA A 146 -19.02 20.91 3.01
C ALA A 146 -19.08 21.74 1.71
N ASN A 147 -19.26 23.06 1.83
CA ASN A 147 -19.33 23.99 0.68
C ASN A 147 -18.10 23.94 -0.27
N ILE A 148 -16.94 23.52 0.25
CA ILE A 148 -15.72 23.36 -0.57
C ILE A 148 -15.70 22.05 -1.36
N TRP A 149 -16.53 21.07 -1.02
CA TRP A 149 -16.45 19.70 -1.54
C TRP A 149 -16.68 19.62 -3.05
N ASP A 150 -17.77 20.21 -3.54
CA ASP A 150 -18.12 20.22 -4.97
C ASP A 150 -17.19 21.10 -5.81
N ARG A 151 -16.48 22.03 -5.15
CA ARG A 151 -15.53 22.95 -5.78
C ARG A 151 -14.13 22.37 -5.90
N SER A 152 -13.85 21.30 -5.15
CA SER A 152 -12.54 20.66 -5.05
C SER A 152 -12.46 19.46 -5.99
N SER A 153 -11.24 19.12 -6.43
CA SER A 153 -10.96 17.89 -7.17
C SER A 153 -10.03 16.96 -6.39
N ILE A 154 -10.16 15.65 -6.60
CA ILE A 154 -9.23 14.65 -6.04
C ILE A 154 -7.81 14.87 -6.57
N ARG A 155 -7.68 15.41 -7.78
CA ARG A 155 -6.39 15.67 -8.45
C ARG A 155 -5.73 16.97 -8.03
N GLU A 156 -6.44 17.81 -7.28
CA GLU A 156 -5.91 19.08 -6.77
C GLU A 156 -5.23 18.85 -5.43
N VAL A 157 -3.90 18.72 -5.46
CA VAL A 157 -3.07 18.46 -4.28
C VAL A 157 -3.28 19.56 -3.23
N GLY A 158 -3.52 19.14 -1.99
CA GLY A 158 -3.74 20.03 -0.85
C GLY A 158 -5.20 20.42 -0.59
N SER A 159 -6.13 20.08 -1.48
CA SER A 159 -7.56 20.29 -1.24
C SER A 159 -8.11 19.31 -0.18
N LEU A 160 -9.22 19.66 0.49
CA LEU A 160 -9.87 18.74 1.44
C LEU A 160 -10.24 17.42 0.75
N LYS A 161 -10.74 17.50 -0.49
CA LYS A 161 -11.15 16.33 -1.27
C LYS A 161 -9.96 15.44 -1.64
N SER A 162 -8.82 16.02 -2.02
CA SER A 162 -7.61 15.22 -2.28
C SER A 162 -7.12 14.53 -1.02
N ARG A 163 -7.10 15.21 0.14
CA ARG A 163 -6.65 14.61 1.40
C ARG A 163 -7.56 13.48 1.89
N ILE A 164 -8.87 13.65 1.74
CA ILE A 164 -9.83 12.59 2.07
C ILE A 164 -9.71 11.43 1.08
N ALA A 165 -9.44 11.70 -0.20
CA ALA A 165 -9.19 10.65 -1.18
C ALA A 165 -7.90 9.89 -0.92
N GLU A 166 -6.80 10.56 -0.54
CA GLU A 166 -5.55 9.91 -0.14
C GLU A 166 -5.75 9.02 1.09
N LEU A 167 -6.50 9.52 2.08
CA LEU A 167 -6.89 8.73 3.25
C LEU A 167 -7.71 7.49 2.85
N ALA A 168 -8.70 7.66 1.98
CA ALA A 168 -9.52 6.56 1.46
C ALA A 168 -8.67 5.54 0.68
N ALA A 169 -7.68 6.01 -0.10
CA ALA A 169 -6.76 5.17 -0.84
C ALA A 169 -5.90 4.29 0.08
N ALA A 170 -5.41 4.87 1.18
CA ALA A 170 -4.55 4.20 2.15
C ALA A 170 -5.32 3.22 3.06
N ILE A 171 -6.52 3.60 3.50
CA ILE A 171 -7.37 2.77 4.37
C ILE A 171 -7.97 1.60 3.59
N GLY A 172 -8.26 1.82 2.30
CA GLY A 172 -8.92 0.84 1.45
C GLY A 172 -10.45 0.83 1.59
N PRO A 173 -11.12 0.09 0.70
CA PRO A 173 -12.57 0.19 0.50
C PRO A 173 -13.41 -0.41 1.63
N ASP A 174 -12.91 -1.47 2.27
CA ASP A 174 -13.67 -2.23 3.28
C ASP A 174 -13.99 -1.40 4.53
N LEU A 175 -13.11 -0.45 4.85
CA LEU A 175 -13.23 0.39 6.02
C LEU A 175 -13.86 1.76 5.72
N LEU A 176 -14.01 2.15 4.44
CA LEU A 176 -14.49 3.47 4.05
C LEU A 176 -15.90 3.78 4.59
N SER A 177 -16.76 2.78 4.72
CA SER A 177 -18.11 2.94 5.31
C SER A 177 -18.11 3.09 6.84
N GLN A 178 -17.00 2.75 7.49
CA GLN A 178 -16.85 2.69 8.94
C GLN A 178 -16.02 3.87 9.49
N ILE A 179 -15.39 4.66 8.62
CA ILE A 179 -14.57 5.79 9.05
C ILE A 179 -15.43 7.00 9.45
N CYS A 180 -14.88 7.75 10.41
CA CYS A 180 -15.37 9.06 10.80
C CYS A 180 -14.16 9.98 11.01
N LEU A 181 -14.16 11.15 10.37
CA LEU A 181 -13.11 12.15 10.50
C LEU A 181 -13.43 13.04 11.69
N ASP A 182 -12.58 13.03 12.71
CA ASP A 182 -12.76 13.85 13.92
C ASP A 182 -11.73 15.00 13.94
N PHE A 183 -12.21 16.22 13.68
CA PHE A 183 -11.42 17.44 13.70
C PHE A 183 -11.57 18.23 15.01
N ARG A 184 -12.20 17.64 16.04
CA ARG A 184 -12.33 18.31 17.34
C ARG A 184 -10.98 18.47 18.02
N ARG A 185 -10.73 19.63 18.62
CA ARG A 185 -9.54 19.83 19.45
C ARG A 185 -9.74 19.14 20.80
N LYS A 186 -8.83 18.23 21.16
CA LYS A 186 -8.75 17.73 22.54
C LYS A 186 -8.54 18.92 23.49
N ARG A 187 -9.53 19.25 24.30
CA ARG A 187 -9.35 20.16 25.44
C ARG A 187 -8.34 19.50 26.39
N GLN A 188 -7.17 20.11 26.55
CA GLN A 188 -6.24 19.84 27.64
C GLN A 188 -6.80 20.38 28.96
#